data_AF-A0A1G0EP28-F1
#
_entry.id   AF-A0A1G0EP28-F1
#
_cell.length_a   1.000
_cell.length_b   1.000
_cell.length_c   1.000
_cell.angle_alpha   90.00
_cell.angle_beta   90.00
_cell.angle_gamma   90.00
#
_symmetry.space_group_name_H-M   'P 1'
#
loop_
_entity.id
_entity.type
_entity.pdbx_description
1 polymer ?
#
loop_
_entity_poly.entity_id
_entity_poly.type
_entity_poly.pdbx_seq_one_letter_code
_entity_poly.pdbx_strand_id
1 'polypeptide(L)'
;MPGLSENIRVRSIIGRFLEHTRIFYFRNDLKHDVHLASADWMDRNFFRRIEVCFPVLDNKLKKRVIDEGLKVYLQDNCQAWEMDGEGQYRHRQSRRAVQKCAQSELLQQLAGTTKA
;
A
#
# COMPACT_ATOMS: atom_id res chain seq x y z
N MET A 1 -7.94 -5.03 18.23
CA MET A 1 -8.63 -5.79 19.29
C MET A 1 -7.64 -6.74 19.95
N PRO A 2 -7.55 -6.73 21.29
CA PRO A 2 -6.69 -7.66 22.04
C PRO A 2 -7.00 -9.12 21.69
N GLY A 3 -5.98 -9.96 21.60
CA GLY A 3 -6.12 -11.39 21.26
C GLY A 3 -6.52 -11.73 19.81
N LEU A 4 -6.92 -10.76 18.98
CA LEU A 4 -7.30 -11.00 17.58
C LEU A 4 -6.42 -10.27 16.56
N SER A 5 -6.11 -8.99 16.81
CA SER A 5 -5.52 -8.12 15.79
C SER A 5 -4.38 -7.24 16.31
N GLU A 6 -3.65 -7.72 17.31
CA GLU A 6 -2.54 -6.99 17.96
C GLU A 6 -1.42 -6.58 16.98
N ASN A 7 -1.17 -7.41 15.97
CA ASN A 7 -0.15 -7.20 14.95
C ASN A 7 -0.71 -6.66 13.62
N ILE A 8 -2.02 -6.37 13.56
CA ILE A 8 -2.66 -5.82 12.37
C ILE A 8 -2.68 -4.31 12.48
N ARG A 9 -2.32 -3.63 11.39
CA ARG A 9 -2.40 -2.18 11.25
C ARG A 9 -3.18 -1.89 9.98
N VAL A 10 -4.17 -1.02 10.09
CA VAL A 10 -5.00 -0.61 8.95
C VAL A 10 -4.71 0.85 8.66
N ARG A 11 -4.40 1.13 7.39
CA ARG A 11 -4.12 2.46 6.89
C ARG A 11 -4.93 2.70 5.63
N SER A 12 -5.47 3.92 5.52
CA SER A 12 -6.05 4.46 4.30
C SER A 12 -5.25 5.66 3.83
N ILE A 13 -5.00 5.78 2.53
CA ILE A 13 -4.36 6.96 1.93
C ILE A 13 -5.44 7.69 1.15
N ILE A 14 -5.72 8.94 1.55
CA ILE A 14 -6.75 9.76 0.91
C ILE A 14 -6.06 10.98 0.32
N GLY A 15 -5.88 10.96 -0.99
CA GLY A 15 -5.21 11.99 -1.76
C GLY A 15 -5.97 12.40 -3.00
N ARG A 16 -5.26 13.02 -3.94
CA ARG A 16 -5.79 13.48 -5.23
C ARG A 16 -6.09 12.30 -6.17
N PHE A 17 -5.20 11.31 -6.22
CA PHE A 17 -5.41 10.12 -7.05
C PHE A 17 -6.18 9.04 -6.28
N LEU A 18 -6.95 8.24 -7.02
CA LEU A 18 -7.64 7.08 -6.48
C LEU A 18 -6.69 5.89 -6.50
N GLU A 19 -6.36 5.37 -5.32
CA GLU A 19 -5.53 4.18 -5.18
C GLU A 19 -6.32 2.94 -5.59
N HIS A 20 -6.09 2.46 -6.82
CA HIS A 20 -6.78 1.31 -7.39
C HIS A 20 -5.87 0.08 -7.55
N THR A 21 -4.61 0.17 -7.12
CA THR A 21 -3.69 -0.96 -7.13
C THR A 21 -4.07 -1.96 -6.04
N ARG A 22 -4.09 -3.25 -6.39
CA ARG A 22 -4.24 -4.36 -5.43
C ARG A 22 -2.97 -5.18 -5.46
N ILE A 23 -2.21 -5.08 -4.37
CA ILE A 23 -0.91 -5.73 -4.20
C ILE A 23 -1.00 -6.62 -2.97
N PHE A 24 -0.67 -7.89 -3.12
CA PHE A 24 -0.50 -8.81 -2.00
C PHE A 24 0.98 -9.11 -1.83
N TYR A 25 1.49 -8.83 -0.63
CA TYR A 25 2.86 -9.10 -0.26
C TYR A 25 2.89 -10.08 0.90
N PHE A 26 3.63 -11.17 0.72
CA PHE A 26 3.85 -12.18 1.74
C PHE A 26 5.34 -12.27 2.02
N ARG A 27 5.70 -12.18 3.31
CA ARG A 27 7.02 -12.52 3.80
C ARG A 27 7.02 -14.01 4.14
N ASN A 28 7.49 -14.81 3.21
CA ASN A 28 7.56 -16.27 3.30
C ASN A 28 8.96 -16.65 3.80
N ASP A 29 9.14 -16.56 5.13
CA ASP A 29 10.44 -16.52 5.81
C ASP A 29 11.35 -15.38 5.31
N LEU A 30 12.38 -15.73 4.53
CA LEU A 30 13.32 -14.81 3.89
C LEU A 30 12.98 -14.54 2.41
N LYS A 31 11.92 -15.18 1.88
CA LYS A 31 11.44 -14.95 0.51
C LYS A 31 10.34 -13.90 0.51
N HIS A 32 10.36 -13.09 -0.53
CA HIS A 32 9.38 -12.04 -0.79
C HIS A 32 8.49 -12.48 -1.94
N ASP A 33 7.24 -12.82 -1.64
CA ASP A 33 6.26 -13.21 -2.64
C ASP A 33 5.30 -12.03 -2.87
N VAL A 34 5.23 -11.57 -4.11
CA VAL A 34 4.44 -10.40 -4.52
C VAL A 34 3.48 -10.82 -5.61
N HIS A 35 2.22 -10.49 -5.41
CA HIS A 35 1.15 -10.72 -6.39
C HIS A 35 0.43 -9.41 -6.69
N LEU A 36 0.00 -9.28 -7.94
CA LEU A 36 -0.89 -8.21 -8.39
C LEU A 36 -2.24 -8.81 -8.72
N ALA A 37 -3.32 -8.10 -8.41
CA ALA A 37 -4.67 -8.61 -8.57
C ALA A 37 -5.60 -7.60 -9.26
N SER A 38 -6.60 -8.11 -9.97
CA SER A 38 -7.70 -7.31 -10.52
C SER A 38 -8.67 -6.85 -9.44
N ALA A 39 -8.81 -7.59 -8.34
CA ALA A 39 -9.80 -7.36 -7.30
C ALA A 39 -9.26 -7.41 -5.86
N ASP A 40 -10.04 -6.83 -4.96
CA ASP A 40 -9.84 -6.83 -3.50
C ASP A 40 -10.61 -7.98 -2.83
N TRP A 41 -10.47 -8.09 -1.50
CA TRP A 41 -11.07 -9.16 -0.70
C TRP A 41 -12.51 -8.86 -0.28
N MET A 42 -13.41 -8.81 -1.26
CA MET A 42 -14.85 -8.77 -1.03
C MET A 42 -15.51 -10.03 -1.58
N ASP A 43 -16.51 -10.58 -0.89
CA ASP A 43 -17.19 -11.83 -1.25
C ASP A 43 -17.62 -11.91 -2.71
N ARG A 44 -18.11 -10.78 -3.25
CA ARG A 44 -18.53 -10.72 -4.66
C ARG A 44 -17.38 -10.99 -5.64
N ASN A 45 -16.15 -10.64 -5.29
CA ASN A 45 -14.98 -10.86 -6.13
C ASN A 45 -14.48 -12.30 -6.02
N PHE A 46 -14.65 -12.95 -4.87
CA PHE A 46 -14.28 -14.35 -4.68
C PHE A 46 -15.27 -15.34 -5.31
N PHE A 47 -16.57 -15.05 -5.20
CA PHE A 47 -17.61 -16.06 -5.50
C PHE A 47 -18.50 -15.72 -6.69
N ARG A 48 -18.53 -14.47 -7.13
CA ARG A 48 -19.50 -14.01 -8.16
C ARG A 48 -18.84 -13.37 -9.38
N ARG A 49 -17.52 -13.22 -9.39
CA ARG A 49 -16.76 -12.61 -10.48
C ARG A 49 -15.60 -13.51 -10.87
N ILE A 50 -15.22 -13.42 -12.13
CA ILE A 50 -13.96 -13.98 -12.61
C ILE A 50 -12.91 -12.91 -12.41
N GLU A 51 -11.91 -13.21 -11.58
CA GLU A 51 -10.84 -12.30 -11.22
C GLU A 51 -9.48 -12.95 -11.51
N VAL A 52 -8.44 -12.14 -11.68
CA VAL A 52 -7.08 -12.62 -11.89
C VAL A 52 -6.16 -12.13 -10.77
N CYS A 53 -5.31 -13.03 -10.30
CA CYS A 53 -4.22 -12.74 -9.37
C CYS A 53 -2.99 -13.49 -9.87
N PHE A 54 -1.87 -12.79 -10.06
CA PHE A 54 -0.68 -13.38 -10.65
C PHE A 54 0.59 -12.98 -9.89
N PRO A 55 1.58 -13.88 -9.80
CA PRO A 55 2.84 -13.60 -9.13
C PRO A 55 3.75 -12.71 -10.00
N VAL A 56 4.52 -11.84 -9.34
CA VAL A 56 5.62 -11.10 -9.96
C VAL A 56 6.91 -11.90 -9.80
N LEU A 57 7.29 -12.61 -10.86
CA LEU A 57 8.43 -13.54 -10.84
C LEU A 57 9.79 -12.84 -10.99
N ASP A 58 9.85 -11.81 -11.84
CA ASP A 58 11.10 -11.07 -12.06
C ASP A 58 11.48 -10.25 -10.82
N ASN A 59 12.73 -10.40 -10.37
CA ASN A 59 13.21 -9.77 -9.14
C ASN A 59 13.29 -8.24 -9.24
N LYS A 60 13.57 -7.68 -10.42
CA LYS A 60 13.63 -6.22 -10.61
C LYS A 60 12.21 -5.64 -10.55
N LEU A 61 11.26 -6.28 -11.22
CA LEU A 61 9.84 -5.88 -11.17
C LEU A 61 9.27 -6.02 -9.75
N LYS A 62 9.58 -7.13 -9.07
CA LYS A 62 9.18 -7.35 -7.68
C LYS A 62 9.68 -6.23 -6.76
N LYS A 63 10.97 -5.88 -6.86
CA LYS A 63 11.55 -4.77 -6.11
C LYS A 63 10.82 -3.46 -6.40
N ARG A 64 10.57 -3.18 -7.69
CA ARG A 64 9.86 -1.97 -8.13
C ARG A 64 8.45 -1.89 -7.53
N VAL A 65 7.67 -2.97 -7.58
CA VAL A 65 6.33 -3.03 -6.98
C VAL A 65 6.37 -2.79 -5.46
N ILE A 66 7.36 -3.37 -4.77
CA ILE A 66 7.51 -3.15 -3.32
C ILE A 66 7.87 -1.69 -3.02
N ASP A 67 8.83 -1.13 -3.76
CA ASP A 67 9.33 0.22 -3.53
C ASP A 67 8.27 1.28 -3.87
N GLU A 68 7.68 1.23 -5.07
CA GLU A 68 6.70 2.19 -5.57
C GLU A 68 5.28 1.93 -5.04
N GLY A 69 4.87 0.66 -4.90
CA GLY A 69 3.49 0.28 -4.60
C GLY A 69 3.19 0.03 -3.13
N LEU A 70 4.21 -0.17 -2.28
CA LEU A 70 4.01 -0.45 -0.85
C LEU A 70 4.80 0.49 0.06
N LYS A 71 6.12 0.57 -0.10
CA LYS A 71 6.98 1.31 0.85
C LYS A 71 6.65 2.79 0.91
N VAL A 72 6.44 3.43 -0.23
CA VAL A 72 6.12 4.86 -0.28
C VAL A 72 4.82 5.16 0.48
N TYR A 73 3.77 4.36 0.29
CA TYR A 73 2.50 4.49 1.02
C TYR A 73 2.61 4.11 2.52
N LEU A 74 3.48 3.16 2.88
CA LEU A 74 3.79 2.83 4.28
C LEU A 74 4.60 3.92 4.99
N GLN A 75 5.28 4.79 4.25
CA GLN A 75 6.02 5.92 4.80
C GLN A 75 5.22 7.23 4.84
N ASP A 76 4.10 7.30 4.11
CA ASP A 76 3.26 8.50 4.03
C ASP A 76 2.86 9.03 5.43
N ASN A 77 3.05 10.34 5.60
CA ASN A 77 2.71 11.06 6.83
C ASN A 77 1.93 12.36 6.55
N CYS A 78 1.40 12.51 5.34
CA CYS A 78 0.67 13.69 4.87
C CYS A 78 -0.79 13.41 4.52
N GLN A 79 -1.07 12.20 4.01
CA GLN A 79 -2.38 11.76 3.52
C GLN A 79 -2.84 10.44 4.15
N ALA A 80 -2.03 9.89 5.06
CA ALA A 80 -2.33 8.65 5.76
C ALA A 80 -3.33 8.84 6.91
N TRP A 81 -4.35 7.99 6.93
CA TRP A 81 -5.31 7.80 8.01
C TRP A 81 -5.11 6.42 8.61
N GLU A 82 -5.03 6.33 9.93
CA GLU A 82 -4.84 5.07 10.65
C GLU A 82 -6.11 4.73 11.42
N MET A 83 -6.55 3.47 11.34
CA MET A 83 -7.73 2.98 12.06
C MET A 83 -7.32 2.44 13.43
N ASP A 84 -8.00 2.87 14.49
CA ASP A 84 -7.80 2.34 15.84
C ASP A 84 -8.59 1.03 16.10
N GLY A 85 -8.49 0.50 17.32
CA GLY A 85 -9.11 -0.77 17.70
C GLY A 85 -10.64 -0.72 17.71
N GLU A 86 -11.19 0.49 17.76
CA GLU A 86 -12.60 0.83 17.78
C GLU A 86 -13.14 1.14 16.38
N GLY A 87 -12.30 1.03 15.34
CA GLY A 87 -12.67 1.27 13.95
C GLY A 87 -12.69 2.76 13.56
N GLN A 88 -12.23 3.66 14.42
CA GLN A 88 -12.20 5.09 14.13
C GLN A 88 -10.92 5.43 13.36
N TYR A 89 -11.06 6.23 12.30
CA TYR A 89 -9.94 6.70 11.52
C TYR A 89 -9.43 8.04 12.03
N ARG A 90 -8.11 8.14 12.21
CA ARG A 90 -7.46 9.40 12.59
C ARG A 90 -6.40 9.76 11.57
N HIS A 91 -6.41 11.03 11.17
CA HIS A 91 -5.39 11.54 10.27
C HIS A 91 -4.03 11.52 10.97
N ARG A 92 -3.03 10.95 10.32
CA ARG A 92 -1.68 10.83 10.86
C ARG A 92 -1.04 12.20 10.89
N GLN A 93 -0.96 12.79 12.08
CA GLN A 93 -0.25 14.05 12.27
C GLN A 93 1.25 13.77 12.42
N SER A 94 2.03 14.15 11.40
CA SER A 94 3.48 14.03 11.48
C SER A 94 4.08 15.12 12.36
N ARG A 95 4.83 14.72 13.40
CA ARG A 95 5.80 15.59 14.09
C ARG A 95 7.18 15.61 13.42
N ARG A 96 7.37 14.85 12.33
CA ARG A 96 8.65 14.80 11.60
C ARG A 96 8.84 16.07 10.78
N ALA A 97 10.06 16.59 10.77
CA ALA A 97 10.43 17.76 9.96
C ALA A 97 10.25 17.53 8.45
N VAL A 98 10.45 16.29 7.98
CA VAL A 98 10.29 15.93 6.56
C VAL A 98 8.89 15.37 6.29
N GLN A 99 8.17 16.07 5.41
CA GLN A 99 6.90 15.62 4.86
C GLN A 99 7.13 14.56 3.78
N LYS A 100 6.39 13.46 3.86
CA LYS A 100 6.38 12.37 2.89
C LYS A 100 4.95 12.16 2.42
N CYS A 101 4.67 12.59 1.20
CA CYS A 101 3.40 12.41 0.50
C CYS A 101 3.62 11.42 -0.64
N ALA A 102 2.98 10.27 -0.57
CA ALA A 102 3.19 9.16 -1.49
C ALA A 102 2.92 9.56 -2.94
N GLN A 103 1.77 10.17 -3.20
CA GLN A 103 1.36 10.58 -4.54
C GLN A 103 2.29 11.63 -5.14
N SER A 104 2.75 12.60 -4.33
CA SER A 104 3.69 13.64 -4.80
C SER A 104 5.07 13.07 -5.09
N GLU A 105 5.58 12.17 -4.22
CA GLU A 105 6.87 11.52 -4.39
C GLU A 105 6.89 10.65 -5.65
N LEU A 106 5.87 9.82 -5.85
CA LEU A 106 5.71 8.99 -7.05
C LEU A 106 5.58 9.83 -8.31
N LEU A 107 4.78 10.91 -8.26
CA LEU A 107 4.65 11.81 -9.41
C LEU A 107 6.00 12.42 -9.80
N GLN A 108 6.78 12.89 -8.83
CA GLN A 108 8.10 13.47 -9.10
C GLN A 108 9.08 12.42 -9.67
N GLN A 109 9.11 11.22 -9.09
CA GLN A 109 9.99 10.14 -9.52
C GLN A 109 9.66 9.65 -10.95
N LEU A 110 8.38 9.51 -11.27
CA LEU A 110 7.92 8.92 -12.54
C LEU A 110 7.77 9.94 -13.67
N ALA A 111 7.50 11.21 -13.37
CA ALA A 111 7.37 12.27 -14.38
C ALA A 111 8.72 12.83 -14.88
N GLY A 112 9.85 12.24 -14.46
CA GLY A 112 11.19 12.62 -14.96
C GLY A 112 11.71 13.97 -14.48
N THR A 113 11.09 14.60 -13.48
CA THR A 113 11.65 15.79 -12.81
C THR A 113 12.61 15.38 -11.71
N THR A 114 13.69 14.70 -12.11
CA THR A 114 14.89 14.62 -11.27
C THR A 114 15.41 16.05 -11.13
N LYS A 115 15.42 16.57 -9.90
CA LYS A 115 16.21 17.76 -9.59
C LYS A 115 17.66 17.49 -10.03
N ALA A 116 18.15 18.27 -10.98
CA ALA A 116 19.59 18.48 -11.15
C ALA A 116 20.17 19.10 -9.87
#